data_AF-A0A535WXP6-F1
#
_entry.id   AF-A0A535WXP6-F1
#
_cell.length_a   1.000
_cell.length_b   1.000
_cell.length_c   1.000
_cell.angle_alpha   90.00
_cell.angle_beta   90.00
_cell.angle_gamma   90.00
#
_symmetry.space_group_name_H-M   'P 1'
#
loop_
_entity.id
_entity.type
_entity.pdbx_description
1 polymer ?
#
loop_
_entity_poly.entity_id
_entity_poly.type
_entity_poly.pdbx_seq_one_letter_code
_entity_poly.pdbx_strand_id
1 'polypeptide(L)'
;MVLLRARPKRPLLVAIPPLALLALPVALLAVPAPTPLVALGALAGGFGLTVFNTLFETTVQRHIPSESLSRVASIDWVMSSALQPFGFALAGSAALVVGPRTTLAASALWIVVSTAIVLSIPSIRNLRSPDQ
;
A
#
# COMPACT_ATOMS: atom_id res chain seq x y z
N MET A 1 -4.20 -12.88 -14.91
CA MET A 1 -4.97 -12.48 -16.11
C MET A 1 -6.34 -11.85 -15.83
N VAL A 2 -7.08 -12.27 -14.79
CA VAL A 2 -8.42 -11.69 -14.49
C VAL A 2 -8.36 -10.17 -14.15
N LEU A 3 -7.35 -9.72 -13.40
CA LEU A 3 -7.13 -8.29 -13.10
C LEU A 3 -6.80 -7.42 -14.33
N LEU A 4 -6.25 -8.00 -15.41
CA LEU A 4 -6.00 -7.28 -16.65
C LEU A 4 -7.26 -7.05 -17.49
N ARG A 5 -8.32 -7.85 -17.24
CA ARG A 5 -9.61 -7.74 -17.94
C ARG A 5 -10.63 -6.88 -17.20
N ALA A 6 -10.54 -6.78 -15.88
CA ALA A 6 -11.39 -5.88 -15.14
C ALA A 6 -10.97 -4.43 -15.44
N ARG A 7 -11.82 -3.68 -16.15
CA ARG A 7 -11.70 -2.22 -16.30
C ARG A 7 -12.69 -1.52 -15.37
N PRO A 8 -12.44 -1.48 -14.05
CA PRO A 8 -13.30 -0.75 -13.14
C PRO A 8 -13.32 0.74 -13.52
N LYS A 9 -14.51 1.35 -13.47
CA LYS A 9 -14.69 2.79 -13.77
C LYS A 9 -13.84 3.72 -12.88
N ARG A 10 -13.39 3.21 -11.73
CA ARG A 10 -12.58 3.91 -10.72
C ARG A 10 -11.46 2.96 -10.24
N PRO A 11 -10.37 2.80 -11.01
CA PRO A 11 -9.36 1.78 -10.74
C PRO A 11 -8.66 1.97 -9.39
N LEU A 12 -8.40 3.21 -8.98
CA LEU A 12 -7.77 3.50 -7.68
C LEU A 12 -8.66 3.13 -6.49
N LEU A 13 -9.98 3.32 -6.58
CA LEU A 13 -10.91 2.89 -5.52
C LEU A 13 -10.95 1.38 -5.31
N VAL A 14 -10.60 0.60 -6.34
CA VAL A 14 -10.49 -0.87 -6.24
C VAL A 14 -9.08 -1.28 -5.79
N ALA A 15 -8.05 -0.51 -6.17
CA ALA A 15 -6.66 -0.81 -5.87
C ALA A 15 -6.25 -0.52 -4.42
N ILE A 16 -6.83 0.51 -3.79
CA ILE A 16 -6.41 0.98 -2.46
C ILE A 16 -6.92 0.10 -1.30
N PRO A 17 -8.17 -0.36 -1.24
CA PRO A 17 -8.64 -1.18 -0.12
C PRO A 17 -7.82 -2.46 0.14
N PRO A 18 -7.32 -3.17 -0.90
CA PRO A 18 -6.40 -4.29 -0.72
C PRO A 18 -5.12 -3.96 0.05
N LEU A 19 -4.63 -2.71 0.05
CA LEU A 19 -3.45 -2.33 0.85
C LEU A 19 -3.68 -2.46 2.35
N ALA A 20 -4.93 -2.37 2.83
CA ALA A 20 -5.24 -2.60 4.23
C ALA A 20 -4.87 -4.02 4.69
N LEU A 21 -4.74 -4.99 3.77
CA LEU A 21 -4.30 -6.35 4.11
C LEU A 21 -2.85 -6.39 4.61
N LEU A 22 -2.03 -5.37 4.31
CA LEU A 22 -0.68 -5.25 4.88
C LEU A 22 -0.70 -5.02 6.39
N ALA A 23 -1.81 -4.56 6.96
CA ALA A 23 -1.96 -4.43 8.39
C ALA A 23 -2.08 -5.79 9.10
N LEU A 24 -2.56 -6.85 8.43
CA LEU A 24 -2.74 -8.18 9.01
C LEU A 24 -1.42 -8.77 9.56
N PRO A 25 -0.35 -8.93 8.77
CA PRO A 25 0.89 -9.53 9.28
C PRO A 25 1.50 -8.71 10.41
N VAL A 26 1.43 -7.38 10.34
CA VAL A 26 1.96 -6.48 11.38
C VAL A 26 1.15 -6.58 12.68
N ALA A 27 -0.18 -6.63 12.58
CA ALA A 27 -1.07 -6.83 13.73
C ALA A 27 -0.90 -8.21 14.36
N LEU A 28 -0.73 -9.25 13.53
CA LEU A 28 -0.50 -10.62 14.01
C LEU A 28 0.86 -10.77 14.69
N LEU A 29 1.88 -10.00 14.30
CA LEU A 29 3.17 -9.93 15.00
C LEU A 29 3.09 -9.16 16.33
N ALA A 30 2.15 -8.21 16.45
CA ALA A 30 1.91 -7.50 17.72
C ALA A 30 1.21 -8.38 18.77
N VAL A 31 0.59 -9.47 18.34
CA VAL A 31 -0.02 -10.48 19.22
C VAL A 31 0.92 -11.69 19.24
N PRO A 32 1.02 -12.47 20.32
CA PRO A 32 1.74 -13.76 20.31
C PRO A 32 0.98 -14.81 19.47
N ALA A 33 0.78 -14.53 18.18
CA ALA A 33 0.09 -15.41 17.25
C ALA A 33 1.01 -16.53 16.74
N PRO A 34 0.47 -17.71 16.44
CA PRO A 34 1.26 -18.82 15.92
C PRO A 34 1.77 -18.52 14.49
N THR A 35 2.98 -18.97 14.19
CA THR A 35 3.70 -18.75 12.91
C THR A 35 2.87 -19.01 11.65
N PRO A 36 2.05 -20.07 11.56
CA PRO A 36 1.21 -20.31 10.39
C PRO A 36 0.19 -19.20 10.13
N LEU A 37 -0.34 -18.59 11.18
CA LEU A 37 -1.31 -17.50 11.09
C LEU A 37 -0.65 -16.23 10.55
N VAL A 38 0.56 -15.92 11.01
CA VAL A 38 1.37 -14.81 10.49
C VAL A 38 1.69 -15.02 9.02
N ALA A 39 2.04 -16.24 8.61
CA ALA A 39 2.30 -16.58 7.22
C ALA A 39 1.06 -16.37 6.32
N LEU A 40 -0.13 -16.78 6.78
CA LEU A 40 -1.38 -16.51 6.08
C LEU A 40 -1.68 -15.00 5.98
N GLY A 41 -1.42 -14.25 7.04
CA GLY A 41 -1.52 -12.79 7.03
C GLY A 41 -0.56 -12.15 6.03
N ALA A 42 0.69 -12.63 5.96
CA ALA A 42 1.68 -12.16 5.01
C ALA A 42 1.30 -12.48 3.55
N LEU A 43 0.73 -13.66 3.30
CA LEU A 43 0.19 -14.02 1.98
C LEU A 43 -0.96 -13.09 1.58
N ALA A 44 -1.87 -12.79 2.50
CA ALA A 44 -2.95 -11.84 2.27
C ALA A 44 -2.41 -10.43 1.98
N GLY A 45 -1.44 -9.96 2.76
CA GLY A 45 -0.77 -8.67 2.55
C GLY A 45 -0.06 -8.59 1.19
N GLY A 46 0.67 -9.64 0.82
CA GLY A 46 1.32 -9.75 -0.49
C GLY A 46 0.33 -9.72 -1.65
N PHE A 47 -0.79 -10.44 -1.53
CA PHE A 47 -1.86 -10.39 -2.52
C PHE A 47 -2.42 -8.98 -2.68
N GLY A 48 -2.68 -8.28 -1.57
CA GLY A 48 -3.15 -6.89 -1.57
C GLY A 48 -2.19 -5.93 -2.27
N LEU A 49 -0.89 -6.06 -1.97
CA LEU A 49 0.16 -5.27 -2.60
C LEU A 49 0.28 -5.53 -4.11
N THR A 50 0.21 -6.79 -4.54
CA THR A 50 0.26 -7.14 -5.97
C THR A 50 -0.93 -6.57 -6.74
N VAL A 51 -2.14 -6.65 -6.16
CA VAL A 51 -3.35 -6.06 -6.74
C VAL A 51 -3.20 -4.55 -6.87
N PHE A 52 -2.73 -3.89 -5.81
CA PHE A 52 -2.49 -2.45 -5.82
C PHE A 52 -1.48 -2.04 -6.90
N ASN A 53 -0.28 -2.61 -6.89
CA ASN A 53 0.78 -2.27 -7.85
C ASN A 53 0.32 -2.47 -9.29
N THR A 54 -0.32 -3.60 -9.58
CA THR A 54 -0.80 -3.90 -10.93
C THR A 54 -1.79 -2.83 -11.42
N LEU A 55 -2.79 -2.50 -10.61
CA LEU A 55 -3.82 -1.53 -10.98
C LEU A 55 -3.28 -0.09 -11.00
N PHE A 56 -2.38 0.24 -10.08
CA PHE A 56 -1.74 1.55 -9.99
C PHE A 56 -0.85 1.81 -11.20
N GLU A 57 0.09 0.90 -11.50
CA GLU A 57 0.97 1.00 -12.68
C GLU A 57 0.15 1.09 -13.97
N THR A 58 -0.88 0.25 -14.12
CA THR A 58 -1.78 0.30 -15.29
C THR A 58 -2.49 1.65 -15.39
N THR A 59 -2.88 2.25 -14.27
CA THR A 59 -3.56 3.56 -14.24
C THR A 59 -2.60 4.68 -14.60
N VAL A 60 -1.39 4.68 -14.03
CA VAL A 60 -0.32 5.65 -14.32
C VAL A 60 0.05 5.60 -15.79
N GLN A 61 0.30 4.42 -16.35
CA GLN A 61 0.62 4.24 -17.77
C GLN A 61 -0.48 4.76 -18.71
N ARG A 62 -1.75 4.70 -18.30
CA ARG A 62 -2.87 5.19 -19.13
C ARG A 62 -3.10 6.70 -19.05
N HIS A 63 -2.78 7.34 -17.93
CA HIS A 63 -3.05 8.77 -17.72
C HIS A 63 -1.83 9.67 -17.96
N ILE A 64 -0.62 9.12 -17.90
CA ILE A 64 0.61 9.91 -18.00
C ILE A 64 1.20 9.75 -19.41
N PRO A 65 1.46 10.86 -20.13
CA PRO A 65 2.13 10.84 -21.42
C PRO A 65 3.48 10.12 -21.35
N SER A 66 3.84 9.37 -22.39
CA SER A 66 5.06 8.55 -22.45
C SER A 66 6.34 9.34 -22.17
N GLU A 67 6.39 10.61 -22.58
CA GLU A 67 7.49 11.55 -22.33
C GLU A 67 7.70 11.89 -20.85
N SER A 68 6.63 11.90 -20.05
CA SER A 68 6.67 12.24 -18.61
C SER A 68 6.69 10.99 -17.72
N LEU A 69 6.35 9.82 -18.27
CA LEU A 69 6.24 8.56 -17.54
C LEU A 69 7.55 8.18 -16.85
N SER A 70 8.69 8.28 -17.54
CA SER A 70 10.01 7.97 -16.97
C SER A 70 10.35 8.88 -15.79
N ARG A 71 9.96 10.17 -15.86
CA ARG A 71 10.20 11.14 -14.79
C ARG A 71 9.34 10.83 -13.56
N VAL A 72 8.06 10.51 -13.77
CA VAL A 72 7.14 10.16 -12.68
C VAL A 72 7.56 8.85 -12.01
N ALA A 73 7.91 7.83 -12.79
CA ALA A 73 8.40 6.55 -12.26
C ALA A 73 9.71 6.72 -11.47
N SER A 74 10.63 7.55 -11.96
CA SER A 74 11.88 7.85 -11.25
C SER A 74 11.62 8.57 -9.91
N ILE A 75 10.69 9.53 -9.89
CA ILE A 75 10.30 10.22 -8.64
C ILE A 75 9.67 9.24 -7.66
N ASP A 76 8.76 8.39 -8.11
CA ASP A 76 8.10 7.38 -7.26
C ASP A 76 9.10 6.41 -6.63
N TRP A 77 10.05 5.91 -7.43
CA TRP A 77 11.09 5.01 -6.95
C TRP A 77 12.05 5.66 -5.96
N VAL A 78 12.49 6.89 -6.24
CA VAL A 78 13.37 7.65 -5.34
C VAL A 78 12.64 7.97 -4.03
N MET A 79 11.38 8.41 -4.11
CA MET A 79 10.55 8.69 -2.93
C MET A 79 10.39 7.43 -2.08
N SER A 80 10.01 6.30 -2.67
CA SER A 80 9.84 5.04 -1.97
C SER A 80 11.14 4.55 -1.32
N SER A 81 12.25 4.62 -2.07
CA SER A 81 13.57 4.18 -1.59
C SER A 81 14.13 5.07 -0.49
N ALA A 82 13.81 6.37 -0.50
CA ALA A 82 14.22 7.30 0.57
C ALA A 82 13.34 7.18 1.83
N LEU A 83 12.03 6.92 1.65
CA LEU A 83 11.09 6.79 2.76
C LEU A 83 11.26 5.49 3.55
N GLN A 84 11.64 4.41 2.88
CA GLN A 84 11.82 3.09 3.50
C GLN A 84 12.86 3.08 4.65
N PRO A 85 14.11 3.54 4.47
CA PRO A 85 15.08 3.58 5.56
C PRO A 85 14.65 4.54 6.68
N PHE A 86 13.96 5.64 6.34
CA PHE A 86 13.40 6.55 7.33
C PHE A 86 12.33 5.89 8.19
N GLY A 87 11.44 5.11 7.56
CA GLY A 87 10.44 4.30 8.24
C GLY A 87 11.07 3.28 9.20
N PHE A 88 12.14 2.59 8.77
CA PHE A 88 12.86 1.67 9.63
C PHE A 88 13.58 2.34 10.80
N ALA A 89 14.20 3.50 10.57
CA ALA A 89 14.84 4.25 11.63
C ALA A 89 13.82 4.68 12.70
N LEU A 90 12.66 5.20 12.29
CA LEU A 90 11.57 5.57 13.20
C LEU A 90 10.97 4.37 13.93
N ALA A 91 10.70 3.27 13.22
CA ALA A 91 10.16 2.06 13.81
C ALA A 91 11.13 1.44 14.83
N GLY A 92 12.43 1.40 14.51
CA GLY A 92 13.46 0.93 15.45
C GLY A 92 13.56 1.82 16.69
N SER A 93 13.56 3.14 16.51
CA SER A 93 13.58 4.12 17.61
C SER A 93 12.36 3.96 18.52
N ALA A 94 11.17 3.86 17.92
CA ALA A 94 9.93 3.66 18.66
C ALA A 94 9.94 2.34 19.44
N ALA A 95 10.44 1.25 18.84
CA ALA A 95 10.52 -0.04 19.50
C ALA A 95 11.42 -0.01 20.75
N LEU A 96 12.47 0.81 20.76
CA LEU A 96 13.35 1.01 21.93
C LEU A 96 12.70 1.84 23.04
N VAL A 97 11.89 2.84 22.69
CA VAL A 97 11.29 3.79 23.65
C VAL A 97 9.99 3.26 24.25
N VAL A 98 9.07 2.77 23.41
CA VAL A 98 7.71 2.34 23.84
C VAL A 98 7.51 0.82 23.82
N GLY A 99 8.47 0.08 23.27
CA GLY A 99 8.44 -1.38 23.18
C GLY A 99 8.01 -1.92 21.80
N PRO A 100 8.35 -3.18 21.47
CA PRO A 100 8.05 -3.76 20.15
C PRO A 100 6.55 -3.91 19.89
N ARG A 101 5.78 -4.35 20.89
CA ARG A 101 4.34 -4.66 20.75
C ARG A 101 3.50 -3.43 20.42
N THR A 102 3.73 -2.34 21.15
CA THR A 102 3.08 -1.04 20.94
C THR A 102 3.47 -0.43 19.60
N THR A 103 4.75 -0.55 19.21
CA THR A 103 5.25 -0.09 17.91
C THR A 103 4.63 -0.84 16.74
N LEU A 104 4.48 -2.16 16.84
CA LEU A 104 3.82 -2.97 15.83
C LEU A 104 2.32 -2.64 15.74
N ALA A 105 1.64 -2.50 16.88
CA ALA A 105 0.23 -2.09 16.90
C ALA A 105 0.02 -0.68 16.29
N ALA A 106 0.89 0.27 16.62
CA ALA A 106 0.87 1.62 16.04
C ALA A 106 1.12 1.60 14.53
N SER A 107 2.06 0.77 14.06
CA SER A 107 2.34 0.58 12.63
C SER A 107 1.14 -0.02 11.89
N ALA A 108 0.49 -1.05 12.47
CA ALA A 108 -0.71 -1.65 11.89
C ALA A 108 -1.86 -0.62 11.80
N LEU A 109 -2.07 0.17 12.85
CA LEU A 109 -3.05 1.25 12.86
C LEU A 109 -2.72 2.30 11.79
N TRP A 110 -1.44 2.69 11.67
CA TRP A 110 -0.99 3.65 10.68
C TRP A 110 -1.26 3.19 9.24
N ILE A 111 -1.09 1.91 8.93
CA ILE A 111 -1.43 1.34 7.62
C ILE A 111 -2.92 1.53 7.32
N VAL A 112 -3.80 1.23 8.28
CA VAL A 112 -5.26 1.40 8.10
C VAL A 112 -5.63 2.88 7.94
N VAL A 113 -5.09 3.74 8.80
CA VAL A 113 -5.36 5.19 8.79
C VAL A 113 -4.88 5.84 7.49
N SER A 114 -3.65 5.55 7.05
CA SER A 114 -3.12 6.05 5.79
C SER A 114 -3.95 5.59 4.60
N THR A 115 -4.36 4.31 4.57
CA THR A 115 -5.26 3.78 3.54
C THR A 115 -6.60 4.54 3.51
N ALA A 116 -7.17 4.82 4.69
CA ALA A 116 -8.41 5.59 4.81
C ALA A 116 -8.26 7.06 4.38
N ILE A 117 -7.13 7.70 4.70
CA ILE A 117 -6.80 9.06 4.26
C ILE A 117 -6.73 9.10 2.74
N VAL A 118 -5.98 8.18 2.13
CA VAL A 118 -5.84 8.08 0.67
C VAL A 118 -7.22 7.87 0.01
N LEU A 119 -8.06 6.98 0.55
CA LEU A 119 -9.44 6.79 0.08
C LEU A 119 -10.33 8.03 0.25
N SER A 120 -9.98 8.95 1.14
CA SER A 120 -10.73 10.19 1.38
C SER A 120 -10.33 11.33 0.45
N ILE A 121 -9.20 11.21 -0.26
CA ILE A 121 -8.73 12.23 -1.21
C ILE A 121 -9.71 12.30 -2.40
N PRO A 122 -10.34 13.47 -2.68
CA PRO A 122 -11.30 13.61 -3.77
C PRO A 122 -10.70 13.27 -5.13
N SER A 123 -9.42 13.59 -5.34
CA SER A 123 -8.68 13.27 -6.57
C SER A 123 -8.65 11.77 -6.85
N ILE A 124 -8.52 10.94 -5.81
CA ILE A 124 -8.51 9.48 -5.90
C ILE A 124 -9.93 8.94 -6.11
N ARG A 125 -10.93 9.55 -5.46
CA ARG A 125 -12.34 9.19 -5.64
C ARG A 125 -12.86 9.52 -7.04
N ASN A 126 -12.41 10.63 -7.63
CA ASN A 126 -12.93 11.18 -8.88
C ASN A 126 -12.09 10.83 -10.11
N LEU A 127 -10.92 10.19 -9.95
CA LEU A 127 -10.12 9.67 -11.06
C LEU A 127 -10.89 8.58 -11.81
N ARG A 128 -11.36 8.93 -13.01
CA ARG A 128 -12.03 8.05 -13.96
C ARG A 128 -11.03 7.64 -15.05
N SER A 129 -11.11 6.40 -15.53
CA SER A 129 -10.23 5.94 -16.61
C SER A 129 -10.46 6.74 -17.91
N PRO A 130 -9.41 6.92 -18.75
CA PRO A 130 -9.44 7.82 -19.92
C PRO A 130 -10.27 7.29 -21.11
N ASP A 131 -10.85 6.09 -21.01
CA ASP A 131 -11.65 5.47 -22.07
C ASP A 131 -13.08 6.07 -22.18
N GLN A 132 -13.26 7.34 -21.81
CA GLN A 132 -14.47 8.14 -22.05
C GLN A 132 -14.10 9.53 -22.56
#